data_AF-A0A945IW00-F1
#
_entry.id   AF-A0A945IW00-F1
#
_cell.length_a   1.000
_cell.length_b   1.000
_cell.length_c   1.000
_cell.angle_alpha   90.00
_cell.angle_beta   90.00
_cell.angle_gamma   90.00
#
_symmetry.space_group_name_H-M   'P 1'
#
loop_
_entity.id
_entity.type
_entity.pdbx_description
1 polymer ?
#
loop_
_entity_poly.entity_id
_entity_poly.type
_entity_poly.pdbx_seq_one_letter_code
_entity_poly.pdbx_strand_id
1 'polypeptide(L)' 'MNDEVDRTDVLGRAATADRLDGLADVAELMDDVDGAVRLRCQASELRVAAMRLLDE' A
#
# COMPACT_ATOMS: atom_id res chain seq x y z
N MET A 1 -4.52 15.68 -20.04
CA MET A 1 -3.59 14.52 -20.17
C MET A 1 -2.93 14.14 -18.84
N ASN A 2 -2.92 14.99 -17.80
CA ASN A 2 -2.35 14.64 -16.49
C ASN A 2 -3.28 13.81 -15.58
N ASP A 3 -4.60 13.97 -15.67
CA ASP A 3 -5.56 13.28 -14.78
C ASP A 3 -5.57 11.74 -14.91
N GLU A 4 -5.19 11.22 -16.08
CA GLU A 4 -5.20 9.78 -16.37
C GLU A 4 -3.92 9.09 -15.86
N VAL A 5 -2.78 9.80 -15.90
CA VAL A 5 -1.51 9.34 -15.36
C VAL A 5 -1.59 9.29 -13.83
N ASP A 6 -2.18 10.31 -13.22
CA ASP A 6 -2.31 10.41 -11.78
C ASP A 6 -3.28 9.37 -11.20
N ARG A 7 -4.40 9.13 -11.88
CA ARG A 7 -5.31 8.02 -11.55
C ARG A 7 -4.63 6.64 -11.68
N THR A 8 -3.75 6.46 -12.66
CA THR A 8 -3.02 5.21 -12.84
C THR A 8 -2.00 4.98 -11.72
N ASP A 9 -1.30 6.03 -11.27
CA ASP A 9 -0.36 5.95 -10.15
C ASP A 9 -1.09 5.66 -8.82
N VAL A 10 -2.22 6.32 -8.57
CA VAL A 10 -3.07 6.05 -7.39
C VAL A 10 -3.54 4.59 -7.37
N LEU A 11 -4.02 4.05 -8.49
CA LEU A 11 -4.45 2.65 -8.59
C LEU A 11 -3.28 1.67 -8.41
N GLY A 12 -2.10 1.99 -8.96
CA GLY A 12 -0.89 1.19 -8.78
C GLY A 12 -0.42 1.14 -7.32
N ARG A 13 -0.47 2.28 -6.62
CA ARG A 13 -0.14 2.37 -5.19
C ARG A 13 -1.15 1.63 -4.32
N ALA A 14 -2.44 1.73 -4.63
CA ALA A 14 -3.48 0.98 -3.93
C ALA A 14 -3.29 -0.55 -4.08
N ALA A 15 -3.07 -1.03 -5.31
CA ALA A 15 -2.81 -2.45 -5.55
C ALA A 15 -1.54 -2.96 -4.85
N THR A 16 -0.52 -2.12 -4.75
CA THR A 16 0.72 -2.45 -4.01
C THR A 16 0.46 -2.54 -2.51
N ALA A 17 -0.33 -1.61 -1.94
CA ALA A 17 -0.71 -1.64 -0.54
C ALA A 17 -1.52 -2.90 -0.18
N ASP A 18 -2.47 -3.29 -1.02
CA ASP A 18 -3.26 -4.51 -0.80
C ASP A 18 -2.40 -5.78 -0.85
N ARG A 19 -1.40 -5.80 -1.74
CA ARG A 19 -0.42 -6.90 -1.79
C ARG A 19 0.43 -6.98 -0.52
N LEU A 20 0.83 -5.83 0.04
CA LEU A 20 1.59 -5.78 1.28
C LEU A 20 0.77 -6.27 2.47
N ASP A 21 -0.52 -5.94 2.54
CA ASP A 21 -1.41 -6.49 3.57
C ASP A 21 -1.54 -8.00 3.45
N GLY A 22 -1.72 -8.53 2.24
CA GLY A 22 -1.74 -9.98 2.03
C GLY A 22 -0.43 -10.68 2.45
N LEU A 23 0.72 -10.03 2.26
CA LEU A 23 2.01 -10.53 2.77
C LEU A 23 2.10 -10.41 4.30
N ALA A 24 1.52 -9.37 4.90
CA ALA A 24 1.49 -9.20 6.35
C ALA A 24 0.67 -10.31 7.01
N ASP A 25 -0.48 -10.65 6.44
CA ASP A 25 -1.31 -11.76 6.93
C ASP A 25 -0.55 -13.10 6.84
N VAL A 26 0.23 -13.32 5.78
CA VAL A 26 1.12 -14.50 5.67
C VAL A 26 2.22 -14.47 6.74
N ALA A 27 2.82 -13.31 7.01
CA ALA A 27 3.84 -13.17 8.05
C ALA A 27 3.27 -13.46 9.45
N GLU A 28 2.05 -13.01 9.76
CA GLU A 28 1.34 -13.36 11.00
C GLU A 28 1.10 -14.87 11.12
N LEU A 29 0.71 -15.53 10.03
CA LEU A 29 0.57 -17.00 10.00
C LEU A 29 1.89 -17.75 10.22
N MET A 30 3.02 -17.11 9.92
CA MET A 30 4.36 -17.64 10.14
C MET A 30 4.97 -17.24 11.50
N ASP A 31 4.20 -16.59 12.38
CA ASP A 31 4.66 -16.02 13.67
C ASP A 31 5.72 -14.92 13.52
N ASP A 32 5.91 -14.38 12.30
CA ASP A 32 6.75 -13.21 12.03
C ASP A 32 5.94 -11.91 12.25
N VAL A 33 5.62 -11.65 13.52
CA VAL A 33 4.84 -10.47 13.92
C VAL A 33 5.56 -9.17 13.55
N ASP A 34 6.88 -9.11 13.72
CA ASP A 34 7.66 -7.93 13.35
C ASP A 34 7.64 -7.68 11.83
N GLY A 35 7.72 -8.74 11.03
CA GLY A 35 7.55 -8.68 9.58
C GLY A 35 6.18 -8.17 9.17
N ALA A 36 5.12 -8.67 9.79
CA ALA A 36 3.76 -8.22 9.54
C ALA A 36 3.57 -6.74 9.84
N VAL A 37 4.10 -6.25 10.97
CA VAL A 37 4.03 -4.83 11.36
C VAL A 37 4.74 -3.95 10.32
N ARG A 38 5.95 -4.34 9.88
CA ARG A 38 6.68 -3.58 8.85
C ARG A 38 5.90 -3.48 7.54
N LEU A 39 5.28 -4.59 7.11
CA LEU A 39 4.49 -4.65 5.89
C LEU A 39 3.23 -3.77 5.98
N ARG A 40 2.50 -3.84 7.11
CA ARG A 40 1.32 -2.98 7.36
C ARG A 40 1.68 -1.48 7.41
N CYS A 41 2.85 -1.13 7.97
CA CYS A 41 3.34 0.24 7.94
C CYS A 41 3.60 0.73 6.50
N GLN A 42 4.28 -0.08 5.69
CA GLN A 42 4.55 0.25 4.28
C GLN A 42 3.25 0.39 3.46
N ALA A 43 2.28 -0.50 3.67
CA ALA A 43 0.98 -0.43 3.03
C ALA A 43 0.24 0.88 3.40
N SER A 44 0.32 1.28 4.67
CA SER A 44 -0.30 2.53 5.16
C SER A 44 0.35 3.77 4.56
N GLU A 45 1.68 3.80 4.49
CA GLU A 45 2.42 4.91 3.85
C GLU A 45 2.05 5.08 2.38
N LEU A 46 1.93 3.97 1.64
CA LEU A 46 1.51 3.99 0.24
C LEU A 46 0.08 4.52 0.06
N ARG A 47 -0.86 4.14 0.94
CA ARG A 47 -2.24 4.65 0.91
C ARG A 47 -2.29 6.15 1.19
N VAL A 48 -1.51 6.63 2.16
CA VAL A 48 -1.40 8.06 2.46
C VAL A 48 -0.79 8.82 1.28
N ALA A 49 0.27 8.27 0.66
CA ALA A 49 0.90 8.87 -0.51
C ALA A 49 -0.04 8.89 -1.73
N ALA A 50 -0.89 7.87 -1.89
CA ALA A 50 -1.90 7.83 -2.94
C ALA A 50 -3.03 8.84 -2.69
N MET A 51 -3.50 8.99 -1.45
CA MET A 51 -4.49 10.01 -1.09
C MET A 51 -3.99 11.43 -1.35
N ARG A 52 -2.71 11.71 -1.05
CA ARG A 52 -2.12 13.03 -1.32
C ARG A 52 -2.10 13.41 -2.80
N LEU A 53 -1.94 12.44 -3.70
CA LEU A 53 -2.02 12.71 -5.13
C LEU A 53 -3.44 13.08 -5.57
N LEU A 54 -4.46 12.50 -4.95
CA LEU A 54 -5.86 12.83 -5.25
C LEU A 54 -6.29 14.22 -4.75
N ASP A 55 -5.54 14.80 -3.80
CA ASP A 55 -5.81 16.11 -3.21
C ASP A 55 -5.11 17.28 -3.95
N GLU A 56 -4.20 16.99 -4.89
CA GLU A 56 -3.44 17.97 -5.71
C GLU A 56 -4.09 18.25 -7.07
#